data_AF-A0A846RSL6-F1
#
_entry.id   AF-A0A846RSL6-F1
#
_cell.length_a   1.000
_cell.length_b   1.000
_cell.length_c   1.000
_cell.angle_alpha   90.00
_cell.angle_beta   90.00
_cell.angle_gamma   90.00
#
_symmetry.space_group_name_H-M   'P 1'
#
loop_
_entity.id
_entity.type
_entity.pdbx_description
1 polymer ?
#
loop_
_entity_poly.entity_id
_entity_poly.type
_entity_poly.pdbx_seq_one_letter_code
_entity_poly.pdbx_strand_id
1 'polypeptide(L)'
;MTNDDALVSEETRTPLGPSYWKLWTSSGLSNLADGVFKIALPLLAIQFTQSPTLIAGLTFAGTLPWLLFALTAGALADRLDRRLLMLFANITRAILPALLVGVILLDLGSIWALYVVALLVGVAETLYDTSAQSIMPQVVHRDQLSRANGRLYAVELTTNQFIGPPLGGLLVAAGVVAGFIVPGALWLAAVGALFLVRGKFRIEREQKTTLRYDIAEGLRFLWNQKILRTLAIMTGTFNFASNAAFAVFVLFAVGPTSAMQLTEVGFGILLTSSAIGAFLGSFLAEWVERKLGRSKALALTMVGGALFVGAPALTDNPYILGAVFFVGGALIVLWNVITVSLRQRIAPNRLLGRVNSAYRLLAWGTMPLGAVVGGLLAQWLGIQVMFGIMGVLTLALLGLMPILTDKAIDAADVES
;
A
#
# COMPACT_ATOMS: atom_id res chain seq x y z
N MET A 1 15.67 23.58 37.05
CA MET A 1 15.39 22.13 36.99
C MET A 1 14.60 21.77 38.23
N THR A 2 13.31 22.07 38.17
CA THR A 2 12.34 21.78 39.24
C THR A 2 11.77 20.38 39.00
N ASN A 3 11.48 19.66 40.08
CA ASN A 3 10.99 18.28 40.12
C ASN A 3 9.71 17.99 39.29
N ASP A 4 9.08 19.01 38.70
CA ASP A 4 7.91 18.84 37.80
C ASP A 4 8.29 18.37 36.38
N ASP A 5 9.50 18.67 35.89
CA ASP A 5 9.92 18.24 34.54
C ASP A 5 10.19 16.73 34.46
N ALA A 6 10.35 16.06 35.61
CA ALA A 6 10.54 14.62 35.71
C ALA A 6 9.20 13.83 35.77
N LEU A 7 8.06 14.51 35.94
CA LEU A 7 6.74 13.88 35.98
C LEU A 7 6.04 13.84 34.61
N VAL A 8 6.58 14.51 33.58
CA VAL A 8 6.05 14.51 32.20
C VAL A 8 6.66 13.40 31.35
N SER A 9 7.77 12.78 31.77
CA SER A 9 8.48 11.74 31.01
C SER A 9 8.02 10.30 31.28
N GLU A 10 7.07 10.10 32.20
CA GLU A 10 6.52 8.78 32.55
C GLU A 10 4.97 8.79 32.58
N GLU A 11 4.33 9.47 31.62
CA GLU A 11 2.95 9.12 31.27
C GLU A 11 2.95 7.62 30.93
N THR A 12 2.40 6.82 31.83
CA THR A 12 2.31 5.37 31.77
C THR A 12 1.48 5.04 30.54
N ARG A 13 2.17 4.85 29.40
CA ARG A 13 1.55 4.70 28.08
C ARG A 13 0.60 3.51 28.11
N THR A 14 -0.69 3.80 28.28
CA THR A 14 -1.74 2.79 28.39
C THR A 14 -1.59 1.79 27.23
N PRO A 15 -1.57 0.47 27.51
CA PRO A 15 -1.38 -0.52 26.46
C PRO A 15 -2.56 -0.48 25.47
N LEU A 16 -2.29 -0.77 24.20
CA LEU A 16 -3.26 -0.70 23.08
C LEU A 16 -4.47 -1.66 23.19
N GLY A 17 -4.59 -2.40 24.30
CA GLY A 17 -5.68 -3.33 24.57
C GLY A 17 -5.63 -4.64 23.78
N PRO A 18 -6.33 -5.68 24.26
CA PRO A 18 -6.31 -7.01 23.63
C PRO A 18 -7.01 -7.05 22.26
N SER A 19 -8.03 -6.21 22.04
CA SER A 19 -8.74 -6.14 20.75
C SER A 19 -7.85 -5.62 19.62
N TYR A 20 -6.95 -4.67 19.93
CA TYR A 20 -5.96 -4.19 18.98
C TYR A 20 -5.00 -5.29 18.56
N TRP A 21 -4.44 -6.04 19.50
CA TRP A 21 -3.47 -7.08 19.17
C TRP A 21 -4.08 -8.23 18.35
N LYS A 22 -5.36 -8.56 18.58
CA LYS A 22 -6.09 -9.52 17.74
C LYS A 22 -6.29 -9.00 16.31
N LEU A 23 -6.65 -7.72 16.16
CA LEU A 23 -6.73 -7.07 14.85
C LEU A 23 -5.37 -7.02 14.16
N TRP A 24 -4.32 -6.66 14.90
CA TRP A 24 -2.94 -6.61 14.43
C TRP A 24 -2.47 -7.97 13.93
N THR A 25 -2.74 -9.05 14.67
CA THR A 25 -2.43 -10.42 14.24
C THR A 25 -3.23 -10.82 13.01
N SER A 26 -4.53 -10.49 12.94
CA SER A 26 -5.34 -10.72 11.74
C SER A 26 -4.76 -10.01 10.51
N SER A 27 -4.44 -8.72 10.62
CA SER A 27 -3.85 -7.94 9.53
C SER A 27 -2.49 -8.47 9.11
N GLY A 28 -1.61 -8.84 10.04
CA GLY A 28 -0.31 -9.41 9.73
C GLY A 28 -0.41 -10.75 9.01
N LEU A 29 -1.29 -11.66 9.45
CA LEU A 29 -1.51 -12.95 8.79
C LEU A 29 -2.12 -12.78 7.38
N SER A 30 -3.11 -11.88 7.25
CA SER A 30 -3.73 -11.58 5.96
C SER A 30 -2.73 -10.98 4.97
N ASN A 31 -1.92 -10.02 5.41
CA ASN A 31 -0.93 -9.38 4.55
C ASN A 31 0.23 -10.31 4.20
N LEU A 32 0.61 -11.22 5.10
CA LEU A 32 1.56 -12.29 4.76
C LEU A 32 1.02 -13.16 3.64
N ALA A 33 -0.26 -13.56 3.72
CA ALA A 33 -0.92 -14.34 2.68
C ALA A 33 -0.97 -13.58 1.35
N ASP A 34 -1.32 -12.29 1.37
CA ASP A 34 -1.33 -11.43 0.18
C ASP A 34 0.06 -11.36 -0.48
N GLY A 35 1.12 -11.16 0.31
CA GLY A 35 2.50 -11.12 -0.17
C GLY A 35 2.99 -12.44 -0.78
N VAL A 36 2.64 -13.58 -0.17
CA VAL A 36 2.92 -14.92 -0.71
C VAL A 36 2.17 -15.14 -2.03
N PHE A 37 0.87 -14.84 -2.04
CA PHE A 37 -0.01 -15.05 -3.19
C PHE A 37 0.41 -14.20 -4.40
N LYS A 38 0.88 -12.97 -4.16
CA LYS A 38 1.38 -12.05 -5.18
C LYS A 38 2.52 -12.64 -6.02
N ILE A 39 3.33 -13.52 -5.45
CA ILE A 39 4.40 -14.23 -6.16
C ILE A 39 3.92 -15.57 -6.70
N ALA A 40 3.03 -16.25 -5.99
CA ALA A 40 2.53 -17.55 -6.42
C ALA A 40 1.78 -17.51 -7.75
N LEU A 41 0.98 -16.46 -7.97
CA LEU A 41 0.12 -16.36 -9.15
C LEU A 41 0.91 -16.21 -10.47
N PRO A 42 1.90 -15.30 -10.60
CA PRO A 42 2.74 -15.23 -11.81
C PRO A 42 3.60 -16.48 -12.03
N LEU A 43 4.11 -17.12 -10.96
CA LEU A 43 4.90 -18.36 -11.08
C LEU A 43 4.07 -19.57 -11.51
N LEU A 44 2.76 -19.57 -11.24
CA LEU A 44 1.87 -20.55 -11.84
C LEU A 44 1.60 -20.24 -13.32
N ALA A 45 1.46 -18.96 -13.67
CA ALA A 45 1.13 -18.54 -15.02
C ALA A 45 2.18 -18.97 -16.07
N ILE A 46 3.46 -19.01 -15.70
CA ILE A 46 4.55 -19.47 -16.59
C ILE A 46 4.41 -20.94 -17.03
N GLN A 47 3.58 -21.74 -16.35
CA GLN A 47 3.27 -23.11 -16.76
C GLN A 47 2.20 -23.16 -17.86
N PHE A 48 1.37 -22.13 -17.98
CA PHE A 48 0.30 -22.03 -18.98
C PHE A 48 0.68 -21.15 -20.17
N THR A 49 1.63 -20.23 -20.02
CA THR A 49 2.03 -19.32 -21.09
C THR A 49 3.48 -18.90 -20.95
N GLN A 50 4.12 -18.64 -22.10
CA GLN A 50 5.41 -17.97 -22.18
C GLN A 50 5.28 -16.49 -22.55
N SER A 51 4.05 -15.98 -22.66
CA SER A 51 3.77 -14.59 -23.05
C SER A 51 3.94 -13.64 -21.85
N PRO A 52 4.91 -12.71 -21.88
CA PRO A 52 5.12 -11.76 -20.79
C PRO A 52 3.92 -10.83 -20.56
N THR A 53 3.17 -10.51 -21.61
CA THR A 53 1.99 -9.62 -21.54
C THR A 53 0.85 -10.26 -20.77
N LEU A 54 0.61 -11.56 -20.97
CA LEU A 54 -0.39 -12.31 -20.23
C LEU A 54 -0.01 -12.48 -18.74
N ILE A 55 1.27 -12.68 -18.44
CA ILE A 55 1.75 -12.77 -17.06
C ILE A 55 1.63 -11.41 -16.35
N ALA A 56 2.08 -10.33 -17.00
CA ALA A 56 1.94 -8.97 -16.46
C ALA A 56 0.47 -8.56 -16.28
N GLY A 57 -0.41 -9.04 -17.17
CA GLY A 57 -1.84 -8.80 -17.09
C GLY A 57 -2.50 -9.40 -15.84
N LEU A 58 -1.92 -10.42 -15.19
CA LEU A 58 -2.42 -10.93 -13.91
C LEU A 58 -2.23 -9.93 -12.77
N THR A 59 -1.06 -9.29 -12.71
CA THR A 59 -0.80 -8.21 -11.74
C THR A 59 -1.73 -7.02 -12.00
N PHE A 60 -1.96 -6.67 -13.27
CA PHE A 60 -2.95 -5.66 -13.64
C PHE A 60 -4.37 -6.06 -13.18
N ALA A 61 -4.80 -7.30 -13.43
CA ALA A 61 -6.11 -7.78 -13.01
C ALA A 61 -6.28 -7.79 -11.49
N GLY A 62 -5.23 -8.12 -10.73
CA GLY A 62 -5.26 -8.08 -9.26
C GLY A 62 -5.30 -6.67 -8.67
N THR A 63 -4.72 -5.68 -9.35
CA THR A 63 -4.67 -4.28 -8.89
C THR A 63 -5.81 -3.41 -9.43
N LEU A 64 -6.42 -3.79 -10.56
CA LEU A 64 -7.56 -3.11 -11.16
C LEU A 64 -8.75 -2.87 -10.19
N PRO A 65 -9.07 -3.79 -9.25
CA PRO A 65 -10.12 -3.55 -8.26
C PRO A 65 -9.92 -2.29 -7.41
N TRP A 66 -8.68 -1.88 -7.13
CA TRP A 66 -8.42 -0.61 -6.43
C TRP A 66 -8.91 0.60 -7.23
N LEU A 67 -8.79 0.55 -8.56
CA LEU A 67 -9.28 1.60 -9.46
C LEU A 67 -10.81 1.59 -9.57
N LEU A 68 -11.43 0.41 -9.59
CA LEU A 68 -12.88 0.28 -9.85
C LEU A 68 -13.74 0.34 -8.59
N PHE A 69 -13.24 -0.20 -7.46
CA PHE A 69 -14.06 -0.52 -6.29
C PHE A 69 -13.61 0.17 -5.00
N ALA A 70 -12.50 0.94 -4.97
CA ALA A 70 -12.06 1.61 -3.73
C ALA A 70 -13.15 2.51 -3.10
N LEU A 71 -13.87 3.29 -3.92
CA LEU A 71 -14.96 4.15 -3.45
C LEU A 71 -16.15 3.33 -2.91
N THR A 72 -16.51 2.28 -3.64
CA THR A 72 -17.61 1.37 -3.27
C THR A 72 -17.29 0.62 -1.97
N ALA A 73 -16.05 0.13 -1.83
CA ALA A 73 -15.56 -0.52 -0.63
C ALA A 73 -15.63 0.41 0.58
N GLY A 74 -15.23 1.67 0.43
CA GLY A 74 -15.36 2.70 1.47
C GLY A 74 -16.79 2.93 1.91
N ALA A 75 -17.68 3.12 0.94
CA ALA A 75 -19.08 3.36 1.23
C ALA A 75 -19.79 2.13 1.83
N LEU A 76 -19.37 0.90 1.48
CA LEU A 76 -19.83 -0.34 2.13
C LEU A 76 -19.29 -0.46 3.56
N ALA A 77 -18.01 -0.14 3.79
CA ALA A 77 -17.39 -0.16 5.12
C ALA A 77 -18.06 0.82 6.10
N ASP A 78 -18.69 1.87 5.59
CA ASP A 78 -19.49 2.81 6.39
C ASP A 78 -20.94 2.37 6.61
N ARG A 79 -21.44 1.35 5.91
CA ARG A 79 -22.85 0.88 5.98
C ARG A 79 -23.00 -0.42 6.75
N LEU A 80 -22.05 -1.32 6.53
CA LEU A 80 -22.03 -2.68 7.04
C LEU A 80 -21.08 -2.77 8.23
N ASP A 81 -21.16 -3.88 8.96
CA ASP A 81 -20.20 -4.14 10.02
C ASP A 81 -18.82 -4.43 9.38
N ARG A 82 -17.83 -3.61 9.73
CA ARG A 82 -16.47 -3.69 9.17
C ARG A 82 -15.81 -5.03 9.45
N ARG A 83 -16.07 -5.62 10.62
CA ARG A 83 -15.55 -6.95 10.96
C ARG A 83 -16.16 -8.01 10.06
N LEU A 84 -17.46 -7.94 9.77
CA LEU A 84 -18.11 -8.89 8.85
C LEU A 84 -17.57 -8.76 7.42
N LEU A 85 -17.30 -7.54 6.94
CA LEU A 85 -16.69 -7.32 5.64
C LEU A 85 -15.27 -7.91 5.56
N MET A 86 -14.46 -7.68 6.59
CA MET A 86 -13.12 -8.26 6.68
C MET A 86 -13.16 -9.80 6.73
N LEU A 87 -14.08 -10.39 7.51
CA LEU A 87 -14.27 -11.84 7.56
C LEU A 87 -14.66 -12.40 6.19
N PHE A 88 -15.66 -11.79 5.53
CA PHE A 88 -16.11 -12.20 4.20
C PHE A 88 -14.97 -12.11 3.17
N ALA A 89 -14.19 -11.03 3.20
CA ALA A 89 -13.06 -10.85 2.32
C ALA A 89 -12.01 -11.95 2.50
N ASN A 90 -11.58 -12.24 3.73
CA ASN A 90 -10.57 -13.26 3.98
C ASN A 90 -11.07 -14.68 3.69
N ILE A 91 -12.34 -14.99 3.98
CA ILE A 91 -12.94 -16.27 3.60
C ILE A 91 -12.95 -16.42 2.07
N THR A 92 -13.34 -15.37 1.35
CA THR A 92 -13.33 -15.36 -0.12
C THR A 92 -11.90 -15.56 -0.65
N ARG A 93 -10.91 -14.87 -0.10
CA ARG A 93 -9.50 -15.05 -0.48
C ARG A 93 -8.93 -16.40 -0.09
N ALA A 94 -9.44 -17.07 0.94
CA ALA A 94 -9.02 -18.42 1.25
C ALA A 94 -9.61 -19.46 0.29
N ILE A 95 -10.88 -19.29 -0.08
CA ILE A 95 -11.61 -20.24 -0.93
C ILE A 95 -11.14 -20.16 -2.39
N LEU A 96 -10.97 -18.97 -2.95
CA LEU A 96 -10.67 -18.81 -4.39
C LEU A 96 -9.37 -19.52 -4.84
N PRO A 97 -8.23 -19.39 -4.14
CA PRO A 97 -7.00 -20.15 -4.42
C PRO A 97 -7.18 -21.65 -4.24
N ALA A 98 -7.94 -22.10 -3.24
CA ALA A 98 -8.20 -23.52 -3.02
C ALA A 98 -9.04 -24.12 -4.17
N LEU A 99 -10.05 -23.39 -4.65
CA LEU A 99 -10.82 -23.75 -5.84
C LEU A 99 -9.93 -23.78 -7.09
N LEU A 100 -9.04 -22.80 -7.25
CA LEU A 100 -8.08 -22.76 -8.35
C LEU A 100 -7.17 -24.00 -8.34
N VAL A 101 -6.62 -24.36 -7.18
CA VAL A 101 -5.85 -25.60 -7.01
C VAL A 101 -6.68 -26.82 -7.41
N GLY A 102 -7.94 -26.91 -6.97
CA GLY A 102 -8.84 -28.00 -7.37
C GLY A 102 -9.05 -28.09 -8.88
N VAL A 103 -9.25 -26.95 -9.56
CA VAL A 103 -9.40 -26.89 -11.03
C VAL A 103 -8.11 -27.35 -11.74
N ILE A 104 -6.94 -26.98 -11.21
CA ILE A 104 -5.64 -27.38 -11.77
C ILE A 104 -5.41 -28.88 -11.59
N LEU A 105 -5.73 -29.43 -10.43
CA LEU A 105 -5.60 -30.88 -10.15
C LEU A 105 -6.53 -31.75 -11.00
N LEU A 106 -7.60 -31.16 -11.55
CA LEU A 106 -8.53 -31.81 -12.48
C LEU A 106 -8.11 -31.62 -13.96
N ASP A 107 -6.91 -31.09 -14.23
CA ASP A 107 -6.41 -30.75 -15.57
C ASP A 107 -7.30 -29.76 -16.35
N LEU A 108 -8.14 -28.98 -15.64
CA LEU A 108 -8.99 -27.92 -16.19
C LEU A 108 -8.35 -26.53 -16.03
N GLY A 109 -7.07 -26.47 -15.66
CA GLY A 109 -6.32 -25.24 -15.46
C GLY A 109 -6.23 -24.39 -16.71
N SER A 110 -6.50 -23.10 -16.58
CA SER A 110 -6.36 -22.13 -17.67
C SER A 110 -5.85 -20.81 -17.13
N ILE A 111 -5.07 -20.09 -17.93
CA ILE A 111 -4.64 -18.73 -17.59
C ILE A 111 -5.82 -17.81 -17.27
N TRP A 112 -6.96 -17.99 -17.93
CA TRP A 112 -8.16 -17.22 -17.68
C TRP A 112 -8.74 -17.47 -16.29
N ALA A 113 -8.60 -18.68 -15.75
CA ALA A 113 -8.96 -18.98 -14.37
C ALA A 113 -8.07 -18.19 -13.39
N LEU A 114 -6.77 -18.07 -13.68
CA LEU A 114 -5.86 -17.24 -12.88
C LEU A 114 -6.27 -15.76 -12.90
N TYR A 115 -6.70 -15.23 -14.06
CA TYR A 115 -7.20 -13.85 -14.16
C TYR A 115 -8.47 -13.63 -13.34
N VAL A 116 -9.44 -14.55 -13.39
CA VAL A 116 -10.66 -14.48 -12.59
C VAL A 116 -10.32 -14.49 -11.11
N VAL A 117 -9.42 -15.37 -10.67
CA VAL A 117 -8.99 -15.45 -9.27
C VAL A 117 -8.24 -14.19 -8.86
N ALA A 118 -7.32 -13.67 -9.69
CA ALA A 118 -6.62 -12.41 -9.43
C ALA A 118 -7.60 -11.26 -9.18
N LEU A 119 -8.58 -11.11 -10.07
CA LEU A 119 -9.58 -10.05 -10.01
C LEU A 119 -10.44 -10.17 -8.74
N LEU A 120 -10.96 -11.36 -8.45
CA LEU A 120 -11.82 -11.59 -7.29
C LEU A 120 -11.07 -11.46 -5.95
N VAL A 121 -9.82 -11.95 -5.89
CA VAL A 121 -8.94 -11.74 -4.74
C VAL A 121 -8.67 -10.25 -4.56
N GLY A 122 -8.36 -9.50 -5.62
CA GLY A 122 -8.14 -8.05 -5.55
C GLY A 122 -9.40 -7.25 -5.12
N VAL A 123 -10.61 -7.70 -5.50
CA VAL A 123 -11.87 -7.11 -4.99
C VAL A 123 -11.99 -7.34 -3.48
N ALA A 124 -11.73 -8.57 -3.03
CA ALA A 124 -11.72 -8.88 -1.60
C ALA A 124 -10.61 -8.10 -0.86
N GLU A 125 -9.44 -7.90 -1.47
CA GLU A 125 -8.33 -7.05 -1.00
C GLU A 125 -8.79 -5.63 -0.73
N THR A 126 -9.35 -5.01 -1.76
CA THR A 126 -9.87 -3.64 -1.69
C THR A 126 -10.88 -3.47 -0.55
N LEU A 127 -11.76 -4.46 -0.35
CA LEU A 127 -12.78 -4.43 0.70
C LEU A 127 -12.20 -4.58 2.11
N TYR A 128 -11.30 -5.54 2.31
CA TYR A 128 -10.67 -5.79 3.60
C TYR A 128 -9.82 -4.61 4.05
N ASP A 129 -8.90 -4.13 3.20
CA ASP A 129 -7.95 -3.09 3.57
C ASP A 129 -8.67 -1.80 3.94
N THR A 130 -9.72 -1.47 3.17
CA THR A 130 -10.54 -0.30 3.45
C THR A 130 -11.29 -0.45 4.78
N SER A 131 -11.74 -1.66 5.11
CA SER A 131 -12.42 -1.96 6.37
C SER A 131 -11.45 -2.00 7.57
N ALA A 132 -10.25 -2.59 7.40
CA ALA A 132 -9.21 -2.73 8.40
C ALA A 132 -8.67 -1.37 8.86
N GLN A 133 -8.52 -0.42 7.94
CA GLN A 133 -8.13 0.94 8.31
C GLN A 133 -9.27 1.67 9.04
N SER A 134 -10.52 1.44 8.61
CA SER A 134 -11.70 2.12 9.15
C SER A 134 -12.16 1.58 10.51
N ILE A 135 -11.77 0.35 10.88
CA ILE A 135 -12.09 -0.24 12.18
C ILE A 135 -11.18 0.28 13.30
N MET A 136 -9.98 0.77 12.97
CA MET A 136 -8.97 1.19 13.95
C MET A 136 -9.49 2.20 14.99
N PRO A 137 -10.23 3.27 14.60
CA PRO A 137 -10.75 4.24 15.57
C PRO A 137 -11.83 3.72 16.53
N GLN A 138 -12.35 2.52 16.29
CA GLN A 138 -13.29 1.85 17.20
C GLN A 138 -12.60 0.83 18.13
N VAL A 139 -11.32 0.53 17.88
CA VAL A 139 -10.56 -0.47 18.63
C VAL A 139 -9.61 0.17 19.64
N VAL A 140 -9.13 1.39 19.36
CA VAL A 140 -8.22 2.14 20.24
C VAL A 140 -8.75 3.54 20.52
N HIS A 141 -8.29 4.14 21.61
CA HIS A 141 -8.59 5.53 21.93
C HIS A 141 -7.89 6.50 20.95
N ARG A 142 -8.45 7.71 20.81
CA ARG A 142 -8.01 8.71 19.81
C ARG A 142 -6.56 9.15 19.99
N ASP A 143 -6.11 9.30 21.23
CA ASP A 143 -4.74 9.61 21.63
C ASP A 143 -3.73 8.54 21.18
N GLN A 144 -4.20 7.31 20.95
CA GLN A 144 -3.37 6.17 20.58
C GLN A 144 -3.37 5.87 19.07
N LEU A 145 -4.20 6.56 18.28
CA LEU A 145 -4.43 6.26 16.87
C LEU A 145 -3.15 6.28 16.02
N SER A 146 -2.28 7.27 16.23
CA SER A 146 -1.02 7.37 15.47
C SER A 146 -0.13 6.15 15.73
N ARG A 147 0.05 5.79 17.02
CA ARG A 147 0.84 4.62 17.43
C ARG A 147 0.23 3.30 16.93
N ALA A 148 -1.10 3.18 17.00
CA ALA A 148 -1.83 2.00 16.55
C ALA A 148 -1.72 1.80 15.04
N ASN A 149 -1.91 2.86 14.25
CA ASN A 149 -1.75 2.86 12.79
C ASN A 149 -0.31 2.59 12.38
N GLY A 150 0.68 3.22 13.02
CA GLY A 150 2.09 3.00 12.70
C GLY A 150 2.52 1.54 12.88
N ARG A 151 2.11 0.91 13.99
CA ARG A 151 2.38 -0.52 14.26
C ARG A 151 1.61 -1.46 13.33
N LEU A 152 0.37 -1.11 12.97
CA LEU A 152 -0.41 -1.88 12.00
C LEU A 152 0.24 -1.80 10.62
N TYR A 153 0.52 -0.59 10.13
CA TYR A 153 1.19 -0.37 8.85
C TYR A 153 2.56 -1.07 8.79
N ALA A 154 3.35 -1.02 9.87
CA ALA A 154 4.63 -1.70 9.93
C ALA A 154 4.50 -3.22 9.77
N VAL A 155 3.53 -3.87 10.43
CA VAL A 155 3.32 -5.32 10.26
C VAL A 155 2.80 -5.65 8.87
N GLU A 156 1.87 -4.86 8.32
CA GLU A 156 1.32 -5.06 6.98
C GLU A 156 2.42 -4.93 5.93
N LEU A 157 3.23 -3.86 6.00
CA LEU A 157 4.36 -3.66 5.10
C LEU A 157 5.39 -4.80 5.20
N THR A 158 5.75 -5.18 6.43
CA THR A 158 6.76 -6.23 6.66
C THR A 158 6.29 -7.58 6.14
N THR A 159 5.04 -7.96 6.43
CA THR A 159 4.49 -9.25 6.02
C THR A 159 4.18 -9.30 4.52
N ASN A 160 3.61 -8.24 3.95
CA ASN A 160 3.23 -8.19 2.53
C ASN A 160 4.43 -8.00 1.59
N GLN A 161 5.40 -7.14 1.95
CA GLN A 161 6.49 -6.78 1.04
C GLN A 161 7.82 -7.46 1.34
N PHE A 162 8.12 -7.80 2.60
CA PHE A 162 9.44 -8.36 2.97
C PHE A 162 9.41 -9.87 3.17
N ILE A 163 8.45 -10.38 3.95
CA ILE A 163 8.39 -11.80 4.31
C ILE A 163 7.62 -12.58 3.26
N GLY A 164 6.48 -12.05 2.82
CA GLY A 164 5.56 -12.73 1.90
C GLY A 164 6.19 -13.13 0.58
N PRO A 165 6.84 -12.23 -0.19
CA PRO A 165 7.34 -12.57 -1.52
C PRO A 165 8.44 -13.65 -1.51
N PRO A 166 9.48 -13.58 -0.65
CA PRO A 166 10.46 -14.66 -0.53
C PRO A 166 9.83 -15.99 -0.09
N LEU A 167 8.91 -15.94 0.88
CA LEU A 167 8.18 -17.12 1.32
C LEU A 167 7.34 -17.73 0.19
N GLY A 168 6.71 -16.91 -0.65
CA GLY A 168 5.97 -17.36 -1.83
C GLY A 168 6.84 -18.03 -2.88
N GLY A 169 8.03 -17.48 -3.15
CA GLY A 169 9.00 -18.14 -4.02
C GLY A 169 9.39 -19.53 -3.50
N LEU A 170 9.72 -19.64 -2.20
CA LEU A 170 10.08 -20.92 -1.57
C LEU A 170 8.92 -21.93 -1.57
N LEU A 171 7.71 -21.48 -1.27
CA LEU A 171 6.52 -22.34 -1.25
C LEU A 171 6.20 -22.88 -2.64
N VAL A 172 6.26 -22.05 -3.68
CA VAL A 172 6.05 -22.52 -5.06
C VAL A 172 7.15 -23.47 -5.50
N ALA A 173 8.41 -23.21 -5.11
CA ALA A 173 9.53 -24.12 -5.39
C ALA A 173 9.34 -25.50 -4.71
N ALA A 174 8.74 -25.54 -3.51
CA ALA A 174 8.34 -26.79 -2.86
C ALA A 174 7.12 -27.46 -3.52
N GLY A 175 6.34 -26.70 -4.27
CA GLY A 175 5.22 -27.18 -5.07
C GLY A 175 4.15 -26.11 -5.25
N VAL A 176 3.60 -25.98 -6.46
CA VAL A 176 2.54 -25.02 -6.79
C VAL A 176 1.40 -25.07 -5.78
N VAL A 177 0.94 -26.26 -5.40
CA VAL A 177 -0.14 -26.45 -4.43
C VAL A 177 0.16 -25.73 -3.10
N ALA A 178 1.39 -25.83 -2.60
CA ALA A 178 1.78 -25.17 -1.35
C ALA A 178 1.72 -23.64 -1.48
N GLY A 179 2.09 -23.09 -2.63
CA GLY A 179 2.03 -21.66 -2.95
C GLY A 179 0.60 -21.07 -2.88
N PHE A 180 -0.45 -21.88 -2.99
CA PHE A 180 -1.85 -21.41 -2.95
C PHE A 180 -2.59 -21.84 -1.67
N ILE A 181 -2.31 -23.04 -1.15
CA ILE A 181 -2.95 -23.56 0.06
C ILE A 181 -2.42 -22.85 1.31
N VAL A 182 -1.12 -22.51 1.37
CA VAL A 182 -0.56 -21.81 2.54
C VAL A 182 -1.13 -20.40 2.71
N PRO A 183 -1.21 -19.54 1.66
CA PRO A 183 -1.98 -18.30 1.74
C PRO A 183 -3.43 -18.51 2.19
N GLY A 184 -4.09 -19.54 1.65
CA GLY A 184 -5.44 -19.94 2.05
C GLY A 184 -5.54 -20.18 3.56
N ALA A 185 -4.64 -20.98 4.11
CA ALA A 185 -4.57 -21.27 5.54
C ALA A 185 -4.25 -20.02 6.38
N LEU A 186 -3.37 -19.14 5.89
CA LEU A 186 -3.04 -17.88 6.57
C LEU A 186 -4.24 -16.91 6.62
N TRP A 187 -5.01 -16.78 5.54
CA TRP A 187 -6.25 -16.00 5.57
C TRP A 187 -7.31 -16.61 6.51
N LEU A 188 -7.41 -17.95 6.58
CA LEU A 188 -8.29 -18.62 7.56
C LEU A 188 -7.81 -18.41 9.01
N ALA A 189 -6.50 -18.42 9.25
CA ALA A 189 -5.95 -18.09 10.56
C ALA A 189 -6.23 -16.62 10.93
N ALA A 190 -6.13 -15.70 9.97
CA ALA A 190 -6.53 -14.31 10.14
C ALA A 190 -8.02 -14.18 10.49
N VAL A 191 -8.89 -14.94 9.82
CA VAL A 191 -10.33 -15.04 10.13
C VAL A 191 -10.53 -15.48 11.60
N GLY A 192 -9.80 -16.49 12.06
CA GLY A 192 -9.83 -16.94 13.46
C GLY A 192 -9.44 -15.84 14.45
N ALA A 193 -8.34 -15.13 14.20
CA ALA A 193 -7.91 -14.01 15.04
C ALA A 193 -8.96 -12.86 15.06
N LEU A 194 -9.55 -12.56 13.90
CA LEU A 194 -10.58 -11.54 13.75
C LEU A 194 -11.91 -11.94 14.41
N PHE A 195 -12.23 -13.24 14.47
CA PHE A 195 -13.41 -13.72 15.20
C PHE A 195 -13.34 -13.44 16.70
N LEU A 196 -12.13 -13.33 17.26
CA LEU A 196 -11.91 -13.04 18.68
C LEU A 196 -12.04 -11.55 19.03
N VAL A 197 -12.14 -10.67 18.02
CA VAL A 197 -12.34 -9.22 18.21
C VAL A 197 -13.81 -8.96 18.54
N ARG A 198 -14.11 -8.73 19.83
CA ARG A 198 -15.48 -8.47 20.30
C ARG A 198 -15.85 -7.00 20.10
N GLY A 199 -17.06 -6.76 19.59
CA GLY A 199 -17.61 -5.41 19.37
C GLY A 199 -18.63 -5.40 18.23
N LYS A 200 -19.42 -4.32 18.15
CA LYS A 200 -20.20 -3.94 16.97
C LYS A 200 -19.40 -2.86 16.25
N PHE A 201 -18.98 -3.12 15.01
CA PHE A 201 -18.08 -2.21 14.28
C PHE A 201 -18.80 -1.46 13.16
N ARG A 202 -20.06 -1.14 13.43
CA ARG A 202 -20.96 -0.41 12.54
C ARG A 202 -21.15 0.99 13.11
N ILE A 203 -20.95 2.01 12.29
CA ILE A 203 -21.34 3.38 12.67
C ILE A 203 -22.86 3.46 12.60
N GLU A 204 -23.48 3.84 13.70
CA GLU A 204 -24.91 4.13 13.76
C GLU A 204 -25.17 5.40 12.95
N ARG A 205 -26.00 5.29 11.91
CA ARG A 205 -26.26 6.39 10.98
C ARG A 205 -27.51 7.14 11.41
N GLU A 206 -27.38 8.45 11.60
CA GLU A 206 -28.52 9.34 11.89
C GLU A 206 -29.48 9.47 10.69
N GLN A 207 -28.97 9.34 9.45
CA GLN A 207 -29.77 9.47 8.22
C GLN A 207 -29.53 8.34 7.22
N LYS A 208 -30.60 7.88 6.57
CA LYS A 208 -30.54 6.90 5.46
C LYS A 208 -30.15 7.62 4.16
N THR A 209 -28.87 7.65 3.85
CA THR A 209 -28.35 8.17 2.57
C THR A 209 -28.24 7.06 1.51
N THR A 210 -28.03 7.41 0.24
CA THR A 210 -27.71 6.47 -0.85
C THR A 210 -26.19 6.24 -0.98
N LEU A 211 -25.78 5.10 -1.55
CA LEU A 211 -24.36 4.79 -1.74
C LEU A 211 -23.66 5.85 -2.61
N ARG A 212 -24.34 6.27 -3.69
CA ARG A 212 -23.86 7.32 -4.60
C ARG A 212 -23.68 8.65 -3.88
N TYR A 213 -24.59 9.01 -2.98
CA TYR A 213 -24.47 10.22 -2.18
C TYR A 213 -23.23 10.18 -1.27
N ASP A 214 -23.00 9.07 -0.55
CA ASP A 214 -21.83 8.94 0.34
C ASP A 214 -20.50 9.05 -0.45
N ILE A 215 -20.44 8.42 -1.63
CA ILE A 215 -19.27 8.49 -2.52
C ILE A 215 -19.07 9.92 -3.02
N ALA A 216 -20.13 10.56 -3.52
CA ALA A 216 -20.07 11.93 -4.03
C ALA A 216 -19.69 12.94 -2.94
N GLU A 217 -20.17 12.75 -1.70
CA GLU A 217 -19.83 13.60 -0.57
C GLU A 217 -18.33 13.51 -0.23
N GLY A 218 -17.76 12.30 -0.18
CA GLY A 218 -16.33 12.09 0.06
C GLY A 218 -15.45 12.68 -1.03
N LEU A 219 -15.81 12.45 -2.30
CA LEU A 219 -15.11 13.03 -3.46
C LEU A 219 -15.19 14.55 -3.47
N ARG A 220 -16.39 15.12 -3.25
CA ARG A 220 -16.61 16.56 -3.23
C ARG A 220 -15.83 17.22 -2.10
N PHE A 221 -15.82 16.61 -0.91
CA PHE A 221 -15.00 17.10 0.21
C PHE A 221 -13.51 17.07 -0.14
N LEU A 222 -13.00 15.94 -0.64
CA LEU A 222 -11.60 15.82 -1.05
C LEU A 222 -11.24 16.87 -2.11
N TRP A 223 -12.11 17.11 -3.08
CA TRP A 223 -11.85 18.04 -4.18
C TRP A 223 -11.93 19.52 -3.76
N ASN A 224 -12.77 19.82 -2.78
CA ASN A 224 -12.90 21.17 -2.22
C ASN A 224 -11.77 21.49 -1.23
N GLN A 225 -11.25 20.48 -0.52
CA GLN A 225 -10.14 20.66 0.40
C GLN A 225 -8.81 20.71 -0.34
N LYS A 226 -8.29 21.93 -0.54
CA LYS A 226 -7.10 22.19 -1.37
C LYS A 226 -5.87 21.38 -0.94
N ILE A 227 -5.60 21.29 0.37
CA ILE A 227 -4.47 20.51 0.90
C ILE A 227 -4.63 19.02 0.60
N LEU A 228 -5.80 18.45 0.93
CA LEU A 228 -6.05 17.02 0.75
C LEU A 228 -6.05 16.61 -0.72
N ARG A 229 -6.65 17.42 -1.59
CA ARG A 229 -6.61 17.22 -3.05
C ARG A 229 -5.17 17.18 -3.57
N THR A 230 -4.36 18.16 -3.17
CA THR A 230 -2.95 18.25 -3.60
C THR A 230 -2.16 17.04 -3.15
N LEU A 231 -2.30 16.62 -1.88
CA LEU A 231 -1.63 15.42 -1.37
C LEU A 231 -2.08 14.14 -2.10
N ALA A 232 -3.36 14.04 -2.47
CA ALA A 232 -3.88 12.90 -3.21
C ALA A 232 -3.31 12.83 -4.63
N ILE A 233 -3.24 13.97 -5.33
CA ILE A 233 -2.64 14.06 -6.66
C ILE A 233 -1.16 13.72 -6.60
N MET A 234 -0.41 14.30 -5.66
CA MET A 234 1.03 14.02 -5.51
C MET A 234 1.29 12.54 -5.24
N THR A 235 0.52 11.92 -4.34
CA THR A 235 0.66 10.49 -4.02
C THR A 235 0.28 9.61 -5.20
N GLY A 236 -0.82 9.93 -5.90
CA GLY A 236 -1.26 9.18 -7.08
C GLY A 236 -0.26 9.25 -8.22
N THR A 237 0.30 10.42 -8.50
CA THR A 237 1.33 10.61 -9.52
C THR A 237 2.64 9.93 -9.15
N PHE A 238 3.07 10.00 -7.88
CA PHE A 238 4.25 9.27 -7.42
C PHE A 238 4.05 7.76 -7.55
N ASN A 239 2.90 7.22 -7.14
CA ASN A 239 2.60 5.79 -7.24
C ASN A 239 2.48 5.31 -8.69
N PHE A 240 1.96 6.16 -9.58
CA PHE A 240 1.99 5.92 -11.02
C PHE A 240 3.43 5.79 -11.53
N ALA A 241 4.27 6.80 -11.24
CA ALA A 241 5.66 6.85 -11.69
C ALA A 241 6.52 5.71 -11.12
N SER A 242 6.34 5.40 -9.83
CA SER A 242 7.07 4.33 -9.16
C SER A 242 6.66 2.94 -9.64
N ASN A 243 5.37 2.70 -9.90
CA ASN A 243 4.94 1.41 -10.47
C ASN A 243 5.34 1.26 -11.93
N ALA A 244 5.36 2.36 -12.69
CA ALA A 244 5.90 2.37 -14.04
C ALA A 244 7.37 1.92 -14.04
N ALA A 245 8.18 2.46 -13.13
CA ALA A 245 9.58 2.10 -12.97
C ALA A 245 9.75 0.66 -12.48
N PHE A 246 9.03 0.28 -11.41
CA PHE A 246 9.13 -1.05 -10.80
C PHE A 246 8.79 -2.17 -11.79
N ALA A 247 7.79 -1.97 -12.66
CA ALA A 247 7.34 -2.96 -13.63
C ALA A 247 8.46 -3.41 -14.61
N VAL A 248 9.40 -2.51 -14.95
CA VAL A 248 10.49 -2.80 -15.90
C VAL A 248 11.86 -2.89 -15.23
N PHE A 249 11.94 -2.61 -13.92
CA PHE A 249 13.22 -2.52 -13.20
C PHE A 249 13.99 -3.85 -13.18
N VAL A 250 13.30 -4.99 -13.10
CA VAL A 250 13.95 -6.30 -13.17
C VAL A 250 14.69 -6.52 -14.51
N LEU A 251 14.15 -6.00 -15.62
CA LEU A 251 14.78 -6.09 -16.95
C LEU A 251 16.03 -5.22 -17.06
N PHE A 252 16.04 -4.10 -16.33
CA PHE A 252 17.22 -3.23 -16.22
C PHE A 252 18.32 -3.86 -15.36
N ALA A 253 17.93 -4.60 -14.32
CA ALA A 253 18.83 -5.03 -13.26
C ALA A 253 19.39 -6.44 -13.42
N VAL A 254 18.60 -7.40 -13.91
CA VAL A 254 18.93 -8.83 -13.85
C VAL A 254 19.24 -9.41 -15.22
N GLY A 255 20.33 -10.17 -15.29
CA GLY A 255 20.69 -11.00 -16.43
C GLY A 255 21.88 -10.47 -17.26
N PRO A 256 22.50 -11.32 -18.09
CA PRO A 256 23.77 -11.00 -18.77
C PRO A 256 23.68 -9.81 -19.74
N THR A 257 22.49 -9.59 -20.31
CA THR A 257 22.22 -8.50 -21.26
C THR A 257 21.59 -7.27 -20.61
N SER A 258 21.37 -7.30 -19.29
CA SER A 258 20.83 -6.16 -18.55
C SER A 258 21.92 -5.12 -18.28
N ALA A 259 21.51 -3.88 -17.97
CA ALA A 259 22.47 -2.80 -17.70
C ALA A 259 23.31 -3.07 -16.43
N MET A 260 22.68 -3.59 -15.37
CA MET A 260 23.36 -3.80 -14.09
C MET A 260 24.03 -5.17 -13.96
N GLN A 261 23.66 -6.13 -14.81
CA GLN A 261 24.16 -7.51 -14.84
C GLN A 261 24.11 -8.22 -13.47
N LEU A 262 23.10 -7.92 -12.65
CA LEU A 262 22.96 -8.55 -11.35
C LEU A 262 22.45 -9.98 -11.48
N THR A 263 22.82 -10.79 -10.48
CA THR A 263 22.14 -12.06 -10.19
C THR A 263 20.79 -11.77 -9.52
N GLU A 264 19.90 -12.76 -9.52
CA GLU A 264 18.61 -12.68 -8.81
C GLU A 264 18.79 -12.34 -7.33
N VAL A 265 19.84 -12.90 -6.69
CA VAL A 265 20.20 -12.60 -5.30
C VAL A 265 20.63 -11.14 -5.15
N GLY A 266 21.47 -10.64 -6.06
CA GLY A 266 21.91 -9.23 -6.06
C GLY A 266 20.74 -8.26 -6.19
N PHE A 267 19.77 -8.59 -7.05
CA PHE A 267 18.53 -7.82 -7.21
C PHE A 267 17.68 -7.82 -5.94
N GLY A 268 17.53 -8.98 -5.28
CA GLY A 268 16.83 -9.07 -4.00
C GLY A 268 17.49 -8.21 -2.90
N ILE A 269 18.83 -8.23 -2.80
CA ILE A 269 19.59 -7.38 -1.87
C ILE A 269 19.36 -5.90 -2.18
N LEU A 270 19.37 -5.53 -3.47
CA LEU A 270 19.13 -4.16 -3.91
C LEU A 270 17.73 -3.67 -3.49
N LEU A 271 16.67 -4.45 -3.72
CA LEU A 271 15.32 -4.09 -3.28
C LEU A 271 15.23 -4.00 -1.76
N THR A 272 15.91 -4.90 -1.04
CA THR A 272 15.96 -4.92 0.43
C THR A 272 16.56 -3.63 0.99
N SER A 273 17.46 -2.95 0.27
CA SER A 273 18.03 -1.67 0.71
C SER A 273 16.95 -0.59 0.97
N SER A 274 15.96 -0.47 0.06
CA SER A 274 14.82 0.46 0.25
C SER A 274 14.01 0.13 1.48
N ALA A 275 13.92 -1.16 1.74
CA ALA A 275 13.12 -1.76 2.76
C ALA A 275 13.76 -1.52 4.15
N ILE A 276 15.08 -1.71 4.27
CA ILE A 276 15.87 -1.30 5.45
C ILE A 276 15.79 0.22 5.66
N GLY A 277 15.89 0.99 4.57
CA GLY A 277 15.75 2.45 4.60
C GLY A 277 14.42 2.90 5.17
N ALA A 278 13.31 2.28 4.75
CA ALA A 278 11.98 2.52 5.30
C ALA A 278 11.90 2.19 6.80
N PHE A 279 12.44 1.03 7.20
CA PHE A 279 12.46 0.62 8.60
C PHE A 279 13.23 1.62 9.48
N LEU A 280 14.47 1.98 9.10
CA LEU A 280 15.28 2.93 9.86
C LEU A 280 14.72 4.36 9.78
N GLY A 281 14.19 4.75 8.63
CA GLY A 281 13.54 6.04 8.41
C GLY A 281 12.33 6.27 9.29
N SER A 282 11.62 5.20 9.69
CA SER A 282 10.47 5.29 10.61
C SER A 282 10.83 5.90 11.97
N PHE A 283 12.05 5.65 12.48
CA PHE A 283 12.54 6.23 13.74
C PHE A 283 12.96 7.69 13.59
N LEU A 284 13.35 8.10 12.38
CA LEU A 284 13.80 9.46 12.10
C LEU A 284 12.68 10.37 11.61
N ALA A 285 11.54 9.83 11.18
CA ALA A 285 10.47 10.58 10.54
C ALA A 285 9.97 11.75 11.41
N GLU A 286 9.67 11.50 12.69
CA GLU A 286 9.21 12.53 13.62
C GLU A 286 10.27 13.62 13.84
N TRP A 287 11.54 13.21 13.99
CA TRP A 287 12.64 14.15 14.18
C TRP A 287 12.82 15.07 12.96
N VAL A 288 12.75 14.51 11.75
CA VAL A 288 12.86 15.28 10.50
C VAL A 288 11.68 16.25 10.36
N GLU A 289 10.44 15.79 10.61
CA GLU A 289 9.25 16.65 10.58
C GLU A 289 9.39 17.83 11.56
N ARG A 290 9.80 17.57 12.81
CA ARG A 290 9.96 18.61 13.83
C ARG A 290 11.05 19.62 13.49
N LYS A 291 12.16 19.18 12.88
CA LYS A 291 13.30 20.04 12.56
C LYS A 291 13.07 20.88 11.30
N LEU A 292 12.45 20.29 10.27
CA LEU A 292 12.26 20.96 8.97
C LEU A 292 10.91 21.66 8.85
N GLY A 293 9.91 21.29 9.65
CA GLY A 293 8.51 21.62 9.40
C GLY A 293 7.90 20.69 8.33
N ARG A 294 6.56 20.64 8.28
CA ARG A 294 5.81 19.71 7.42
C ARG A 294 6.04 20.00 5.95
N SER A 295 5.99 21.27 5.56
CA SER A 295 6.17 21.70 4.17
C SER A 295 7.52 21.28 3.60
N LYS A 296 8.62 21.61 4.29
CA LYS A 296 9.98 21.28 3.82
C LYS A 296 10.26 19.78 3.88
N ALA A 297 9.73 19.08 4.89
CA ALA A 297 9.80 17.63 4.94
C ALA A 297 9.10 16.99 3.72
N LEU A 298 7.89 17.42 3.36
CA LEU A 298 7.19 16.96 2.16
C LEU A 298 7.98 17.27 0.87
N ALA A 299 8.57 18.47 0.74
CA ALA A 299 9.43 18.79 -0.41
C ALA A 299 10.65 17.85 -0.51
N LEU A 300 11.31 17.57 0.62
CA LEU A 300 12.44 16.64 0.67
C LEU A 300 12.04 15.24 0.19
N THR A 301 10.85 14.75 0.57
CA THR A 301 10.36 13.46 0.10
C THR A 301 10.08 13.42 -1.40
N MET A 302 9.66 14.54 -2.02
CA MET A 302 9.46 14.61 -3.47
C MET A 302 10.78 14.58 -4.23
N VAL A 303 11.82 15.27 -3.73
CA VAL A 303 13.17 15.18 -4.29
C VAL A 303 13.70 13.75 -4.18
N GLY A 304 13.57 13.14 -3.01
CA GLY A 304 13.95 11.74 -2.79
C GLY A 304 13.18 10.76 -3.66
N GLY A 305 11.87 10.96 -3.83
CA GLY A 305 11.02 10.16 -4.69
C GLY A 305 11.41 10.28 -6.17
N ALA A 306 11.75 11.49 -6.63
CA ALA A 306 12.23 11.71 -7.99
C ALA A 306 13.56 11.00 -8.26
N LEU A 307 14.48 11.01 -7.28
CA LEU A 307 15.72 10.24 -7.36
C LEU A 307 15.45 8.73 -7.31
N PHE A 308 14.55 8.28 -6.43
CA PHE A 308 14.18 6.88 -6.31
C PHE A 308 13.68 6.30 -7.64
N VAL A 309 12.87 7.05 -8.38
CA VAL A 309 12.31 6.61 -9.67
C VAL A 309 13.25 6.88 -10.83
N GLY A 310 13.96 8.01 -10.82
CA GLY A 310 14.74 8.51 -11.96
C GLY A 310 16.22 8.16 -11.96
N ALA A 311 16.83 7.82 -10.83
CA ALA A 311 18.26 7.51 -10.76
C ALA A 311 18.72 6.38 -11.71
N PRO A 312 17.93 5.32 -11.97
CA PRO A 312 18.30 4.30 -12.97
C PRO A 312 18.44 4.84 -14.40
N ALA A 313 17.94 6.05 -14.71
CA ALA A 313 18.19 6.72 -15.99
C ALA A 313 19.62 7.28 -16.08
N LEU A 314 20.27 7.54 -14.95
CA LEU A 314 21.56 8.24 -14.85
C LEU A 314 22.72 7.28 -14.56
N THR A 315 22.44 6.15 -13.91
CA THR A 315 23.46 5.17 -13.53
C THR A 315 22.89 3.76 -13.47
N ASP A 316 23.72 2.80 -13.84
CA ASP A 316 23.52 1.35 -13.72
C ASP A 316 24.29 0.76 -12.53
N ASN A 317 25.02 1.59 -11.77
CA ASN A 317 25.84 1.12 -10.66
C ASN A 317 24.96 0.64 -9.49
N PRO A 318 25.00 -0.66 -9.13
CA PRO A 318 24.14 -1.22 -8.09
C PRO A 318 24.33 -0.60 -6.70
N TYR A 319 25.55 -0.16 -6.38
CA TYR A 319 25.85 0.42 -5.07
C TYR A 319 25.26 1.83 -4.94
N ILE A 320 25.34 2.63 -6.00
CA ILE A 320 24.73 3.97 -6.02
C ILE A 320 23.20 3.84 -5.95
N LEU A 321 22.61 2.97 -6.77
CA LEU A 321 21.17 2.73 -6.75
C LEU A 321 20.70 2.17 -5.40
N GLY A 322 21.48 1.30 -4.75
CA GLY A 322 21.19 0.81 -3.41
C GLY A 322 21.17 1.93 -2.37
N ALA A 323 22.11 2.87 -2.42
CA ALA A 323 22.11 4.03 -1.53
C ALA A 323 20.90 4.95 -1.80
N VAL A 324 20.57 5.20 -3.07
CA VAL A 324 19.39 6.00 -3.45
C VAL A 324 18.11 5.33 -2.98
N PHE A 325 17.98 4.02 -3.16
CA PHE A 325 16.82 3.24 -2.74
C PHE A 325 16.66 3.22 -1.23
N PHE A 326 17.76 3.05 -0.49
CA PHE A 326 17.77 3.17 0.97
C PHE A 326 17.24 4.52 1.44
N VAL A 327 17.77 5.64 0.90
CA VAL A 327 17.30 6.98 1.27
C VAL A 327 15.85 7.20 0.83
N GLY A 328 15.48 6.73 -0.38
CA GLY A 328 14.13 6.82 -0.90
C GLY A 328 13.10 6.09 -0.04
N GLY A 329 13.44 4.88 0.45
CA GLY A 329 12.60 4.14 1.39
C GLY A 329 12.32 4.90 2.68
N ALA A 330 13.35 5.54 3.27
CA ALA A 330 13.19 6.37 4.45
C ALA A 330 12.24 7.56 4.19
N LEU A 331 12.37 8.20 3.03
CA LEU A 331 11.56 9.34 2.64
C LEU A 331 10.12 8.97 2.27
N ILE A 332 9.89 7.78 1.71
CA ILE A 332 8.54 7.24 1.50
C ILE A 332 7.81 7.09 2.84
N VAL A 333 8.48 6.61 3.88
CA VAL A 333 7.89 6.50 5.22
C VAL A 333 7.58 7.87 5.81
N LEU A 334 8.49 8.83 5.68
CA LEU A 334 8.26 10.22 6.10
C LEU A 334 7.02 10.83 5.44
N TRP A 335 6.85 10.65 4.12
CA TRP A 335 5.65 11.10 3.40
C TRP A 335 4.38 10.46 3.95
N ASN A 336 4.38 9.15 4.16
CA ASN A 336 3.22 8.43 4.66
C ASN A 336 2.81 8.91 6.06
N VAL A 337 3.77 9.12 6.97
CA VAL A 337 3.50 9.62 8.32
C VAL A 337 2.82 10.98 8.29
N ILE A 338 3.36 11.93 7.52
CA ILE A 338 2.81 13.30 7.43
C ILE A 338 1.43 13.28 6.77
N THR A 339 1.28 12.60 5.63
CA THR A 339 0.03 12.63 4.85
C THR A 339 -1.13 11.88 5.49
N VAL A 340 -0.86 10.80 6.23
CA VAL A 340 -1.89 10.13 7.04
C VAL A 340 -2.36 11.06 8.16
N SER A 341 -1.42 11.70 8.87
CA SER A 341 -1.73 12.59 9.98
C SER A 341 -2.53 13.81 9.54
N LEU A 342 -2.14 14.45 8.42
CA LEU A 342 -2.87 15.59 7.86
C LEU A 342 -4.29 15.22 7.42
N ARG A 343 -4.47 14.05 6.80
CA ARG A 343 -5.81 13.56 6.43
C ARG A 343 -6.71 13.36 7.65
N GLN A 344 -6.17 12.77 8.72
CA GLN A 344 -6.94 12.50 9.93
C GLN A 344 -7.32 13.77 10.69
N ARG A 345 -6.51 14.84 10.57
CA ARG A 345 -6.78 16.14 11.21
C ARG A 345 -7.78 17.00 10.43
N ILE A 346 -7.59 17.12 9.12
CA ILE A 346 -8.43 17.99 8.26
C ILE A 346 -9.79 17.35 7.95
N ALA A 347 -9.86 16.01 7.84
CA ALA A 347 -11.12 15.35 7.50
C ALA A 347 -12.03 15.22 8.73
N PRO A 348 -13.28 15.74 8.68
CA PRO A 348 -14.24 15.55 9.75
C PRO A 348 -14.43 14.07 10.06
N ASN A 349 -14.59 13.72 11.34
CA ASN A 349 -14.75 12.34 11.79
C ASN A 349 -15.85 11.57 11.03
N ARG A 350 -16.94 12.26 10.65
CA ARG A 350 -18.06 11.67 9.88
C ARG A 350 -17.72 11.36 8.42
N LEU A 351 -16.70 12.01 7.86
CA LEU A 351 -16.28 11.88 6.46
C LEU A 351 -14.95 11.14 6.28
N LEU A 352 -14.20 10.91 7.36
CA LEU A 352 -12.84 10.38 7.32
C LEU A 352 -12.72 9.09 6.49
N GLY A 353 -13.64 8.12 6.66
CA GLY A 353 -13.66 6.88 5.88
C GLY A 353 -13.89 7.11 4.37
N ARG A 354 -14.81 8.01 4.03
CA ARG A 354 -15.17 8.36 2.63
C ARG A 354 -14.04 9.11 1.94
N VAL A 355 -13.47 10.09 2.62
CA VAL A 355 -12.32 10.89 2.14
C VAL A 355 -11.09 10.02 1.97
N ASN A 356 -10.84 9.10 2.91
CA ASN A 356 -9.74 8.17 2.81
C ASN A 356 -9.91 7.23 1.60
N SER A 357 -11.12 6.74 1.34
CA SER A 357 -11.40 5.88 0.17
C SER A 357 -11.22 6.64 -1.14
N ALA A 358 -11.64 7.90 -1.21
CA ALA A 358 -11.39 8.78 -2.35
C ALA A 358 -9.90 9.07 -2.56
N TYR A 359 -9.15 9.26 -1.48
CA TYR A 359 -7.70 9.42 -1.52
C TYR A 359 -7.01 8.14 -2.01
N ARG A 360 -7.42 6.97 -1.52
CA ARG A 360 -6.84 5.67 -1.90
C ARG A 360 -7.13 5.31 -3.35
N LEU A 361 -8.28 5.71 -3.90
CA LEU A 361 -8.54 5.59 -5.33
C LEU A 361 -7.44 6.28 -6.15
N LEU A 362 -7.09 7.52 -5.80
CA LEU A 362 -6.03 8.26 -6.49
C LEU A 362 -4.65 7.67 -6.19
N ALA A 363 -4.39 7.25 -4.96
CA ALA A 363 -3.10 6.72 -4.58
C ALA A 363 -2.81 5.34 -5.20
N TRP A 364 -3.76 4.40 -5.17
CA TRP A 364 -3.52 3.00 -5.52
C TRP A 364 -4.10 2.65 -6.89
N GLY A 365 -5.19 3.30 -7.30
CA GLY A 365 -5.81 3.10 -8.62
C GLY A 365 -4.91 3.52 -9.79
N THR A 366 -3.92 4.39 -9.55
CA THR A 366 -2.95 4.80 -10.59
C THR A 366 -1.81 3.79 -10.79
N MET A 367 -1.57 2.88 -9.85
CA MET A 367 -0.50 1.88 -9.94
C MET A 367 -0.59 0.99 -11.19
N PRO A 368 -1.74 0.34 -11.50
CA PRO A 368 -1.86 -0.47 -12.72
C PRO A 368 -1.66 0.35 -14.00
N LEU A 369 -2.14 1.59 -14.02
CA LEU A 369 -1.96 2.50 -15.16
C LEU A 369 -0.47 2.84 -15.36
N GLY A 370 0.23 3.09 -14.25
CA GLY A 370 1.67 3.34 -14.24
C GLY A 370 2.45 2.18 -14.82
N ALA A 371 2.19 0.96 -14.35
CA ALA A 371 2.86 -0.24 -14.86
C ALA A 371 2.68 -0.44 -16.37
N VAL A 372 1.45 -0.26 -16.89
CA VAL A 372 1.15 -0.37 -18.33
C VAL A 372 1.87 0.72 -19.13
N VAL A 373 1.75 1.98 -18.71
CA VAL A 373 2.41 3.10 -19.41
C VAL A 373 3.93 2.98 -19.33
N GLY A 374 4.47 2.54 -18.19
CA GLY A 374 5.89 2.29 -18.01
C GLY A 374 6.43 1.23 -18.96
N GLY A 375 5.72 0.10 -19.10
CA GLY A 375 6.07 -0.93 -20.08
C GLY A 375 6.04 -0.41 -21.52
N LEU A 376 5.01 0.33 -21.91
CA LEU A 376 4.88 0.91 -23.26
C LEU A 376 5.99 1.93 -23.56
N LEU A 377 6.26 2.84 -22.63
CA LEU A 377 7.33 3.83 -22.77
C LEU A 377 8.70 3.17 -22.82
N ALA A 378 8.94 2.16 -21.98
CA ALA A 378 10.19 1.40 -22.03
C ALA A 378 10.37 0.65 -23.36
N GLN A 379 9.29 0.14 -23.95
CA GLN A 379 9.32 -0.52 -25.24
C GLN A 379 9.63 0.46 -26.39
N TRP A 380 9.05 1.66 -26.38
CA TRP A 380 9.14 2.60 -27.51
C TRP A 380 10.33 3.54 -27.41
N LEU A 381 10.66 3.98 -26.20
CA LEU A 381 11.68 5.00 -25.93
C LEU A 381 12.92 4.42 -25.24
N GLY A 382 12.88 3.16 -24.80
CA GLY A 382 13.92 2.52 -24.02
C GLY A 382 13.73 2.69 -22.51
N ILE A 383 14.22 1.70 -21.75
CA ILE A 383 14.03 1.61 -20.29
C ILE A 383 14.63 2.82 -19.55
N GLN A 384 15.83 3.27 -19.93
CA GLN A 384 16.50 4.41 -19.28
C GLN A 384 15.74 5.73 -19.50
N VAL A 385 15.25 6.00 -20.71
CA VAL A 385 14.46 7.20 -21.02
C VAL A 385 13.15 7.20 -20.23
N MET A 386 12.51 6.04 -20.13
CA MET A 386 11.31 5.86 -19.32
C MET A 386 11.55 6.23 -17.85
N PHE A 387 12.65 5.77 -17.23
CA PHE A 387 13.02 6.17 -15.86
C PHE A 387 13.21 7.68 -15.75
N GLY A 388 13.87 8.30 -16.73
CA GLY A 388 14.09 9.74 -16.78
C GLY A 388 12.78 10.52 -16.83
N ILE A 389 11.85 10.12 -17.69
CA ILE A 389 10.51 10.72 -17.81
C ILE A 389 9.76 10.64 -16.47
N MET A 390 9.74 9.47 -15.83
CA MET A 390 9.04 9.29 -14.54
C MET A 390 9.72 10.02 -13.38
N GLY A 391 11.05 10.13 -13.40
CA GLY A 391 11.82 10.95 -12.47
C GLY A 391 11.46 12.44 -12.60
N VAL A 392 11.42 12.97 -13.84
CA VAL A 392 11.02 14.36 -14.11
C VAL A 392 9.56 14.61 -13.75
N LEU A 393 8.65 13.68 -14.06
CA LEU A 393 7.24 13.75 -13.66
C LEU A 393 7.09 13.87 -12.14
N THR A 394 7.86 13.06 -11.40
CA THR A 394 7.87 13.10 -9.93
C THR A 394 8.46 14.41 -9.42
N LEU A 395 9.54 14.90 -10.02
CA LEU A 395 10.17 16.17 -9.64
C LEU A 395 9.24 17.37 -9.90
N ALA A 396 8.45 17.33 -10.98
CA ALA A 396 7.48 18.37 -11.32
C ALA A 396 6.41 18.56 -10.22
N LEU A 397 6.17 17.56 -9.37
CA LEU A 397 5.28 17.68 -8.21
C LEU A 397 5.77 18.72 -7.19
N LEU A 398 7.05 19.09 -7.20
CA LEU A 398 7.55 20.21 -6.40
C LEU A 398 6.85 21.53 -6.74
N GLY A 399 6.35 21.69 -7.97
CA GLY A 399 5.54 22.84 -8.37
C GLY A 399 4.23 23.00 -7.58
N LEU A 400 3.78 21.94 -6.89
CA LEU A 400 2.60 21.97 -6.02
C LEU A 400 2.94 22.33 -4.56
N MET A 401 4.23 22.36 -4.18
CA MET A 401 4.66 22.70 -2.82
C MET A 401 4.25 24.10 -2.33
N PRO A 402 4.13 25.15 -3.18
CA PRO A 402 3.61 26.45 -2.74
C PRO A 402 2.18 26.39 -2.17
N ILE A 403 1.43 25.33 -2.45
CA ILE A 403 0.09 25.09 -1.87
C ILE A 403 0.20 24.51 -0.45
N LEU A 404 1.26 23.74 -0.18
CA LEU A 404 1.47 22.99 1.06
C LEU A 404 2.40 23.74 2.02
N THR A 405 2.15 25.03 2.25
CA THR A 405 2.90 25.81 3.25
C THR A 405 2.44 25.45 4.67
N ASP A 406 3.32 25.56 5.66
CA ASP A 406 2.95 25.26 7.06
C ASP A 406 1.75 26.11 7.52
N LYS A 407 1.71 27.40 7.13
CA LYS A 407 0.55 28.27 7.38
C LYS A 407 -0.75 27.77 6.77
N ALA A 408 -0.72 27.28 5.53
CA ALA A 408 -1.90 26.76 4.85
C ALA A 408 -2.36 25.43 5.44
N ILE A 409 -1.42 24.60 5.89
CA ILE A 409 -1.69 23.36 6.61
C ILE A 409 -2.37 23.68 7.94
N ASP A 410 -1.80 24.58 8.74
CA ASP A 410 -2.34 24.94 10.05
C ASP A 410 -3.72 25.61 9.94
N ALA A 411 -3.94 26.44 8.91
CA ALA A 411 -5.27 27.03 8.64
C ALA A 411 -6.32 25.96 8.33
N ALA A 412 -5.97 24.95 7.53
CA ALA A 412 -6.87 23.86 7.18
C ALA A 412 -7.24 22.97 8.38
N ASP A 413 -6.39 22.91 9.41
CA ASP A 413 -6.69 22.19 10.65
C ASP A 413 -7.66 22.94 11.57
N VAL A 414 -7.76 24.27 11.45
CA VAL A 414 -8.64 25.12 12.28
C VAL A 414 -10.04 25.24 11.67
N GLU A 415 -10.15 25.15 10.35
CA GLU A 415 -11.43 25.22 9.61
C GLU A 415 -12.24 23.92 9.63
N SER A 416 -11.62 22.80 10.04
CA SER A 416 -12.22 21.44 10.10
C SER A 416 -12.78 21.08 11.46
#